data_AF-A0A7M7HGX2-F1
#
_entry.id   AF-A0A7M7HGX2-F1
#
_cell.length_a   1.000
_cell.length_b   1.000
_cell.length_c   1.000
_cell.angle_alpha   90.00
_cell.angle_beta   90.00
_cell.angle_gamma   90.00
#
_symmetry.space_group_name_H-M   'P 1'
#
loop_
_entity.id
_entity.type
_entity.pdbx_description
1 polymer ?
#
loop_
_entity_poly.entity_id
_entity_poly.type
_entity_poly.pdbx_seq_one_letter_code
_entity_poly.pdbx_strand_id
1 'polypeptide(L)'
;MHEGRLTEVNIGHGSNLELTYDVKEEGHVLKWEFMTRHNNIGFGVFYQPSPDTKRAHWEEVVERTRCSCHLVPEIGGYSCEKLGTYIVQFDNSFSWMRGKKVLYLIEIQKEGDHES
;
A
#
# COMPACT_ATOMS: atom_id res chain seq x y z
N MET A 1 3.01 19.23 12.39
CA MET A 1 1.90 18.52 11.71
C MET A 1 2.36 18.31 10.28
N HIS A 2 2.82 17.12 9.92
CA HIS A 2 3.07 16.81 8.52
C HIS A 2 1.70 16.61 7.86
N GLU A 3 1.22 17.61 7.11
CA GLU A 3 0.16 17.38 6.13
C GLU A 3 0.79 16.59 4.97
N GLY A 4 0.93 15.28 5.14
CA GLY A 4 1.17 14.39 4.02
C GLY A 4 0.03 14.58 3.03
N ARG A 5 0.35 15.06 1.82
CA ARG A 5 -0.68 15.35 0.82
C ARG A 5 -1.29 14.03 0.34
N LEU A 6 -2.56 13.80 0.68
CA LEU A 6 -3.33 12.69 0.13
C LEU A 6 -3.33 12.76 -1.42
N THR A 7 -3.05 11.63 -2.03
CA THR A 7 -3.12 11.44 -3.48
C THR A 7 -4.44 10.76 -3.84
N GLU A 8 -5.20 11.35 -4.76
CA GLU A 8 -6.41 10.72 -5.32
C GLU A 8 -6.05 9.97 -6.60
N VAL A 9 -6.50 8.72 -6.69
CA VAL A 9 -6.37 7.88 -7.89
C VAL A 9 -7.69 7.19 -8.20
N ASN A 10 -7.94 6.94 -9.49
CA ASN A 10 -9.03 6.08 -9.94
C ASN A 10 -8.46 4.74 -10.43
N ILE A 11 -8.81 3.67 -9.75
CA ILE A 11 -8.43 2.30 -10.13
C ILE A 11 -9.57 1.73 -10.97
N GLY A 12 -9.26 1.44 -12.24
CA GLY A 12 -10.22 0.88 -13.19
C GLY A 12 -10.87 -0.42 -12.71
N HIS A 13 -12.03 -0.75 -13.26
CA HIS A 13 -12.64 -2.07 -13.02
C HIS A 13 -11.67 -3.17 -13.51
N GLY A 14 -11.62 -4.30 -12.80
CA GLY A 14 -10.71 -5.40 -13.17
C GLY A 14 -9.21 -5.09 -13.05
N SER A 15 -8.83 -3.91 -12.55
CA SER A 15 -7.44 -3.44 -12.49
C SER A 15 -6.92 -3.36 -11.04
N ASN A 16 -5.62 -3.15 -10.89
CA ASN A 16 -4.97 -2.84 -9.62
C ASN A 16 -4.03 -1.64 -9.78
N LEU A 17 -3.63 -1.06 -8.64
CA LEU A 17 -2.53 -0.10 -8.55
C LEU A 17 -1.44 -0.72 -7.69
N GLU A 18 -0.19 -0.58 -8.14
CA GLU A 18 1.00 -1.04 -7.42
C GLU A 18 1.95 0.13 -7.23
N LEU A 19 2.38 0.32 -5.99
CA LEU A 19 3.35 1.33 -5.59
C LEU A 19 4.56 0.61 -5.01
N THR A 20 5.74 0.85 -5.57
CA THR A 20 6.97 0.15 -5.22
C THR A 20 7.91 1.03 -4.40
N TYR A 21 8.45 0.50 -3.31
CA TYR A 21 9.35 1.18 -2.40
C TYR A 21 10.61 0.35 -2.16
N ASP A 22 11.76 0.85 -2.61
CA ASP A 22 13.04 0.16 -2.44
C ASP A 22 13.66 0.46 -1.08
N VAL A 23 13.84 -0.58 -0.27
CA VAL A 23 14.53 -0.52 1.03
C VAL A 23 15.96 -1.00 0.85
N LYS A 24 16.90 -0.06 0.95
CA LYS A 24 18.35 -0.30 0.74
C LYS A 24 19.16 -0.32 2.05
N GLU A 25 18.51 -0.02 3.17
CA GLU A 25 19.09 -0.05 4.50
C GLU A 25 18.00 -0.43 5.52
N GLU A 26 18.42 -1.05 6.61
CA GLU A 26 17.52 -1.52 7.68
C GLU A 26 16.86 -0.36 8.44
N GLY A 27 15.81 -0.69 9.21
CA GLY A 27 15.12 0.27 10.07
C GLY A 27 14.22 1.21 9.30
N HIS A 28 13.55 0.75 8.24
CA HIS A 28 12.49 1.50 7.57
C HIS A 28 11.11 1.01 8.01
N VAL A 29 10.14 1.92 8.08
CA VAL A 29 8.73 1.61 8.29
C VAL A 29 7.93 2.14 7.11
N LEU A 30 7.18 1.27 6.46
CA LEU A 30 6.19 1.62 5.46
C LEU A 30 4.87 1.91 6.15
N LYS A 31 4.37 3.14 6.04
CA LYS A 31 3.09 3.57 6.62
C LYS A 31 2.07 3.83 5.52
N TRP A 32 0.81 3.58 5.83
CA TRP A 32 -0.30 3.90 4.95
C TRP A 32 -1.47 4.52 5.71
N GLU A 33 -2.11 5.46 5.03
CA GLU A 33 -3.45 5.92 5.33
C GLU A 33 -4.22 5.94 4.02
N PHE A 34 -5.39 5.30 3.94
CA PHE A 34 -6.22 5.40 2.75
C PHE A 34 -7.70 5.26 3.04
N MET A 35 -8.51 5.83 2.15
CA MET A 35 -9.94 5.67 2.15
C MET A 35 -10.49 5.54 0.73
N THR A 36 -11.61 4.85 0.59
CA THR A 36 -12.37 4.83 -0.66
C THR A 36 -13.51 5.83 -0.58
N ARG A 37 -13.85 6.50 -1.68
CA ARG A 37 -15.07 7.34 -1.70
C ARG A 37 -16.33 6.50 -1.58
N HIS A 38 -16.33 5.31 -2.18
CA HIS A 38 -17.46 4.37 -2.16
C HIS A 38 -16.96 2.92 -2.34
N ASN A 39 -17.67 1.97 -1.70
CA ASN A 39 -17.43 0.52 -1.78
C ASN A 39 -16.06 0.10 -1.19
N ASN A 40 -15.81 -1.21 -1.20
CA ASN A 40 -14.55 -1.78 -0.75
C ASN A 40 -13.47 -1.76 -1.85
N ILE A 41 -12.22 -1.89 -1.41
CA ILE A 41 -11.02 -2.11 -2.23
C ILE A 41 -10.20 -3.23 -1.57
N GLY A 42 -9.52 -4.06 -2.35
CA GLY A 42 -8.52 -4.97 -1.81
C GLY A 42 -7.26 -4.21 -1.47
N PHE A 43 -6.65 -4.46 -0.32
CA PHE A 43 -5.37 -3.87 0.06
C PHE A 43 -4.46 -4.94 0.64
N GLY A 44 -3.19 -4.94 0.22
CA GLY A 44 -2.14 -5.79 0.79
C GLY A 44 -0.75 -5.25 0.46
N VAL A 45 0.25 -5.76 1.17
CA VAL A 45 1.66 -5.40 0.96
C VAL A 45 2.47 -6.65 0.69
N PHE A 46 3.30 -6.58 -0.33
CA PHE A 46 4.14 -7.69 -0.78
C PHE A 46 5.62 -7.31 -0.67
N TYR A 47 6.47 -8.30 -0.43
CA TYR A 47 7.92 -8.17 -0.45
C TYR A 47 8.50 -8.93 -1.63
N GLN A 48 9.41 -8.26 -2.32
CA GLN A 48 10.16 -8.76 -3.46
C GLN A 48 11.67 -8.70 -3.15
N PRO A 49 12.35 -9.85 -2.97
CA PRO A 49 13.78 -9.89 -2.63
C PRO A 49 14.70 -9.29 -3.71
N SER A 50 14.31 -9.38 -4.98
CA SER A 50 15.07 -8.83 -6.11
C SER A 50 14.17 -8.47 -7.28
N PRO A 51 14.57 -7.52 -8.16
CA PRO A 51 13.79 -7.14 -9.34
C PRO A 51 13.42 -8.31 -10.27
N ASP A 52 14.24 -9.37 -10.30
CA ASP A 52 14.01 -10.57 -11.12
C ASP A 52 13.03 -11.57 -10.49
N THR A 53 12.66 -11.37 -9.22
CA THR A 53 11.72 -12.26 -8.54
C THR A 53 10.33 -12.15 -9.18
N LYS A 54 9.85 -13.28 -9.73
CA LYS A 54 8.51 -13.38 -10.32
C LYS A 54 7.44 -13.10 -9.26
N ARG A 55 6.35 -12.44 -9.67
CA ARG A 55 5.18 -12.13 -8.84
C ARG A 55 4.63 -13.31 -8.02
N ALA A 56 4.64 -14.52 -8.60
CA ALA A 56 4.18 -15.73 -7.91
C ALA A 56 5.04 -16.14 -6.69
N HIS A 57 6.21 -15.52 -6.52
CA HIS A 57 7.14 -15.73 -5.42
C HIS A 57 7.30 -14.50 -4.53
N TRP A 58 6.47 -13.46 -4.73
CA TRP A 58 6.41 -12.36 -3.78
C TRP A 58 5.83 -12.87 -2.46
N GLU A 59 6.45 -12.46 -1.36
CA GLU A 59 6.00 -12.77 -0.01
C GLU A 59 4.90 -11.78 0.39
N GLU A 60 3.76 -12.28 0.86
CA GLU A 60 2.71 -11.42 1.40
C GLU A 60 3.05 -11.07 2.85
N VAL A 61 3.48 -9.82 3.07
CA VAL A 61 3.90 -9.33 4.39
C VAL A 61 2.77 -8.63 5.14
N VAL A 62 1.75 -8.15 4.41
CA VAL A 62 0.46 -7.74 4.95
C VAL A 62 -0.62 -8.42 4.13
N GLU A 63 -1.45 -9.23 4.81
CA GLU A 63 -2.51 -10.02 4.19
C GLU A 63 -3.46 -9.13 3.37
N ARG A 64 -3.75 -9.57 2.15
CA ARG A 64 -4.70 -8.91 1.27
C ARG A 64 -6.12 -9.09 1.79
N THR A 65 -6.67 -8.01 2.33
CA THR A 65 -8.06 -7.99 2.80
C THR A 65 -8.90 -6.97 2.04
N ARG A 66 -10.22 -7.16 2.07
CA ARG A 66 -11.17 -6.20 1.49
C ARG A 66 -11.51 -5.14 2.53
N CYS A 67 -10.92 -3.96 2.38
CA CYS A 67 -11.16 -2.84 3.27
C CYS A 67 -12.42 -2.09 2.84
N SER A 68 -13.38 -1.93 3.76
CA SER A 68 -14.55 -1.07 3.57
C SER A 68 -14.30 0.32 4.17
N CYS A 69 -13.21 0.97 3.76
CA CYS A 69 -12.70 2.23 4.32
C CYS A 69 -13.41 3.48 3.77
N HIS A 70 -14.72 3.41 3.53
CA HIS A 70 -15.53 4.55 3.06
C HIS A 70 -16.15 5.37 4.20
N LEU A 71 -16.10 4.84 5.43
CA LEU A 71 -16.59 5.49 6.64
C LEU A 71 -15.45 5.89 7.58
N VAL A 72 -14.37 5.11 7.60
CA VAL A 72 -13.18 5.32 8.42
C VAL A 72 -11.96 5.00 7.54
N PRO A 73 -10.93 5.85 7.51
CA PRO A 73 -9.70 5.54 6.79
C PRO A 73 -9.03 4.30 7.38
N GLU A 74 -8.46 3.47 6.51
CA GLU A 74 -7.56 2.40 6.90
C GLU A 74 -6.19 3.03 7.21
N ILE A 75 -5.69 2.84 8.43
CA ILE A 75 -4.40 3.36 8.87
C ILE A 75 -3.56 2.20 9.38
N GLY A 76 -2.31 2.10 8.94
CA GLY A 76 -1.41 1.06 9.38
C GLY A 76 0.03 1.29 8.99
N GLY A 77 0.87 0.33 9.34
CA GLY A 77 2.26 0.32 8.93
C GLY A 77 2.87 -1.07 9.04
N TYR A 78 4.01 -1.25 8.38
CA TYR A 78 4.80 -2.47 8.38
C TYR A 78 6.27 -2.12 8.54
N SER A 79 6.94 -2.73 9.53
CA SER A 79 8.39 -2.60 9.72
C SER A 79 9.10 -3.41 8.64
N CYS A 80 9.88 -2.73 7.79
CA CYS A 80 10.61 -3.34 6.68
C CYS A 80 11.84 -4.10 7.20
N GLU A 81 11.64 -5.34 7.63
CA GLU A 81 12.69 -6.20 8.21
C GLU A 81 13.75 -6.68 7.21
N LYS A 82 13.49 -6.57 5.90
CA LYS A 82 14.33 -7.15 4.84
C LYS A 82 14.69 -6.10 3.80
N LEU A 83 15.91 -6.16 3.28
CA LEU A 83 16.34 -5.32 2.15
C LEU A 83 15.72 -5.86 0.85
N GLY A 84 15.08 -4.99 0.08
CA GLY A 84 14.41 -5.34 -1.16
C GLY A 84 13.30 -4.36 -1.48
N THR A 85 12.39 -4.76 -2.37
CA THR A 85 11.29 -3.90 -2.81
C THR A 85 10.00 -4.30 -2.09
N TYR A 86 9.34 -3.33 -1.45
CA TYR A 86 8.01 -3.49 -0.89
C TYR A 86 6.98 -2.93 -1.86
N ILE A 87 5.93 -3.69 -2.13
CA ILE A 87 4.89 -3.35 -3.10
C ILE A 87 3.57 -3.20 -2.35
N VAL A 88 3.08 -1.97 -2.27
CA VAL A 88 1.71 -1.69 -1.81
C VAL A 88 0.77 -1.91 -2.98
N GLN A 89 -0.25 -2.74 -2.79
CA GLN A 89 -1.23 -3.04 -3.83
C GLN A 89 -2.65 -2.65 -3.41
N PHE A 90 -3.29 -1.82 -4.23
CA PHE A 90 -4.73 -1.62 -4.22
C PHE A 90 -5.37 -2.44 -5.32
N ASP A 91 -6.18 -3.43 -4.96
CA ASP A 91 -6.76 -4.42 -5.86
C ASP A 91 -8.26 -4.16 -6.11
N ASN A 92 -8.62 -3.90 -7.36
CA ASN A 92 -10.02 -3.79 -7.82
C ASN A 92 -10.35 -4.87 -8.87
N SER A 93 -9.55 -5.95 -8.95
CA SER A 93 -9.74 -7.03 -9.91
C SER A 93 -11.09 -7.73 -9.80
N PHE A 94 -11.70 -7.74 -8.60
CA PHE A 94 -12.99 -8.34 -8.34
C PHE A 94 -14.20 -7.49 -8.79
N SER A 95 -13.99 -6.24 -9.24
CA SER A 95 -15.10 -5.37 -9.66
C SER A 95 -15.35 -5.43 -11.16
N TRP A 96 -16.58 -5.79 -11.52
CA TRP A 96 -16.94 -6.03 -12.92
C TRP A 96 -17.40 -4.78 -13.68
N MET A 97 -17.91 -3.75 -12.99
CA MET A 97 -18.53 -2.59 -13.66
C MET A 97 -18.06 -1.22 -13.15
N ARG A 98 -17.34 -1.15 -12.03
CA ARG A 98 -17.07 0.12 -11.33
C ARG A 98 -15.59 0.28 -11.02
N GLY A 99 -15.02 1.39 -11.49
CA GLY A 99 -13.76 1.89 -10.95
C GLY A 99 -13.92 2.31 -9.49
N LYS A 100 -12.80 2.40 -8.77
CA LYS A 100 -12.74 2.85 -7.37
C LYS A 100 -11.86 4.07 -7.27
N LYS A 101 -12.40 5.14 -6.68
CA LYS A 101 -11.61 6.29 -6.28
C LYS A 101 -11.03 6.03 -4.89
N VAL A 102 -9.71 6.01 -4.81
CA VAL A 102 -8.93 5.83 -3.58
C VAL A 102 -8.19 7.13 -3.31
N LEU A 103 -8.30 7.61 -2.08
CA LEU A 103 -7.47 8.69 -1.53
C LEU A 103 -6.46 8.02 -0.60
N TYR A 104 -5.17 8.19 -0.85
CA TYR A 104 -4.14 7.53 -0.05
C TYR A 104 -2.94 8.43 0.25
N LEU A 105 -2.27 8.13 1.35
CA LEU A 105 -0.93 8.59 1.71
C LEU A 105 -0.12 7.33 2.04
N ILE A 106 0.97 7.11 1.31
CA ILE A 106 1.93 6.04 1.61
C ILE A 106 3.28 6.69 1.83
N GLU A 107 3.89 6.43 2.98
CA GLU A 107 5.16 7.00 3.38
C GLU A 107 6.12 5.88 3.75
N ILE A 108 7.39 6.03 3.36
CA ILE A 108 8.48 5.21 3.87
C ILE A 108 9.43 6.12 4.63
N GLN A 109 9.70 5.79 5.88
CA GLN A 109 10.51 6.60 6.79
C GLN A 109 11.43 5.72 7.63
N LYS A 110 12.51 6.28 8.18
CA LYS A 110 13.33 5.53 9.13
C LYS A 110 12.64 5.40 10.49
N GLU A 111 12.85 4.26 11.12
CA GLU A 111 12.44 3.96 12.48
C GLU A 111 13.32 4.79 13.42
N GLY A 112 12.73 5.81 14.03
CA GLY A 112 13.46 6.79 14.84
C GLY A 112 13.45 8.22 14.29
N ASP A 113 12.87 8.48 13.11
CA ASP A 113 12.52 9.84 12.66
C ASP A 113 11.29 10.37 13.44
N HIS A 114 11.40 10.39 14.77
CA HIS A 114 10.69 11.36 15.61
C HIS A 114 11.69 12.49 15.84
N GLU A 115 11.72 13.47 14.94
CA GLU A 115 12.49 14.69 15.19
C GLU A 115 12.02 15.34 16.50
N SER A 116 13.04 15.77 17.25
CA SER A 116 13.01 16.39 18.57
C SER A 116 12.34 17.76 18.60
#